data_AF-A0A8T2AV15-F1
#
_entry.id   AF-A0A8T2AV15-F1
#
_cell.length_a   1.000
_cell.length_b   1.000
_cell.length_c   1.000
_cell.angle_alpha   90.00
_cell.angle_beta   90.00
_cell.angle_gamma   90.00
#
_symmetry.space_group_name_H-M   'P 1'
#
loop_
_entity.id
_entity.type
_entity.pdbx_description
1 polymer ?
#
loop_
_entity_poly.entity_id
_entity_poly.type
_entity_poly.pdbx_seq_one_letter_code
_entity_poly.pdbx_strand_id
1 'polypeptide(L)' 'MTYQATILAIFMIVLVLGMKTKETQGQEMCHDLIKKTDCDDAMCVTMCKQKWKGSGGSCFQNVNLKSCLCAFPCQV' A
#
# COMPACT_ATOMS: atom_id res chain seq x y z
N MET A 1 35.87 23.10 24.38
CA MET A 1 34.40 23.34 24.42
C MET A 1 33.70 23.05 23.08
N THR A 2 34.40 22.96 21.95
CA THR A 2 33.78 22.75 20.63
C THR A 2 33.50 21.28 20.29
N TYR A 3 34.36 20.34 20.68
CA TYR A 3 34.22 18.91 20.34
C TYR A 3 32.92 18.27 20.84
N GLN A 4 32.49 18.58 22.07
CA GLN A 4 31.23 18.06 22.61
C GLN A 4 30.01 18.62 21.85
N ALA A 5 30.06 19.88 21.43
CA ALA A 5 29.01 20.47 20.60
C ALA A 5 28.97 19.82 19.20
N THR A 6 30.14 19.50 18.61
CA THR A 6 30.22 18.80 17.32
C THR A 6 29.63 17.40 17.39
N ILE A 7 29.92 16.62 18.45
CA ILE A 7 29.36 15.27 18.61
C ILE A 7 27.84 15.31 18.76
N LEU A 8 27.33 16.23 19.60
CA LEU A 8 25.88 16.40 19.79
C LEU A 8 25.18 16.78 18.49
N ALA A 9 25.79 17.66 17.69
CA ALA A 9 25.26 18.04 16.38
C ALA A 9 25.18 16.82 15.43
N ILE A 10 26.25 16.01 15.35
CA ILE A 10 26.27 14.80 14.51
C ILE A 10 25.19 13.81 14.98
N PHE A 11 25.06 13.59 16.28
CA PHE A 11 24.07 12.66 16.85
C PHE A 11 22.64 13.11 16.56
N MET A 12 22.34 14.40 16.71
CA MET A 12 21.03 14.97 16.38
C MET A 12 20.68 14.80 14.89
N ILE A 13 21.64 15.00 13.99
CA ILE A 13 21.45 14.79 12.55
C ILE A 13 21.11 13.32 12.25
N VAL A 14 21.85 12.37 12.84
CA VAL A 14 21.61 10.94 12.65
C VAL A 14 20.24 10.50 13.20
N LEU A 15 19.82 11.02 14.36
CA LEU A 15 18.51 10.72 14.94
C LEU A 15 17.35 11.22 14.06
N VAL A 16 17.45 12.44 13.52
CA VAL A 16 16.44 13.00 12.61
C VAL A 16 16.32 12.20 11.32
N LEU A 17 17.45 11.70 10.78
CA LEU A 17 17.46 10.83 9.60
C LEU A 17 16.87 9.44 9.91
N GLY A 18 17.20 8.86 11.07
CA GLY A 18 16.70 7.54 11.48
C GLY A 18 15.20 7.50 11.77
N MET A 19 14.63 8.57 12.35
CA MET A 19 13.19 8.64 12.66
C MET A 19 12.28 8.76 11.43
N LYS A 20 12.82 9.08 10.25
CA LYS A 20 12.05 9.16 8.99
C LYS A 20 11.83 7.80 8.30
N THR A 21 12.39 6.71 8.82
CA THR A 21 12.30 5.38 8.20
C THR A 21 10.99 4.64 8.48
N LYS A 22 10.11 5.17 9.34
CA LYS A 22 8.82 4.52 9.68
C LYS A 22 7.75 4.60 8.60
N GLU A 23 7.93 5.40 7.54
CA GLU A 23 6.84 5.67 6.57
C GLU A 23 7.21 5.36 5.11
N THR A 24 8.26 4.58 4.86
CA THR A 24 8.61 4.13 3.49
C THR A 24 8.56 2.62 3.28
N GLN A 25 8.21 1.84 4.30
CA GLN A 25 7.73 0.47 4.07
C GLN A 25 6.32 0.65 3.51
N GLY A 26 6.19 0.65 2.17
CA GLY A 26 4.93 0.89 1.49
C GLY A 26 3.82 0.12 2.18
N GLN A 27 2.69 0.80 2.45
CA GLN A 27 1.52 0.15 3.07
C GLN A 27 1.38 -1.23 2.46
N GLU A 28 1.41 -2.27 3.31
CA GLU A 28 1.25 -3.64 2.82
C GLU A 28 -0.07 -3.70 2.05
N MET A 29 0.01 -3.96 0.76
CA MET A 29 -1.16 -4.03 -0.11
C MET A 29 -1.59 -5.48 -0.20
N CYS A 30 -2.79 -5.74 0.28
CA CYS A 30 -3.46 -7.01 0.16
C CYS A 30 -4.17 -7.09 -1.19
N HIS A 31 -4.18 -8.29 -1.77
CA HIS A 31 -4.85 -8.58 -3.02
C HIS A 31 -5.95 -9.63 -2.82
N ASP A 32 -7.12 -9.37 -3.40
CA ASP A 32 -8.26 -10.30 -3.37
C ASP A 32 -8.86 -10.46 -4.76
N LEU A 33 -9.39 -11.64 -5.03
CA LEU A 33 -9.91 -12.06 -6.32
C LEU A 33 -11.41 -12.31 -6.24
N ILE A 34 -12.18 -11.48 -6.96
CA ILE A 34 -13.61 -11.66 -7.13
C ILE A 34 -13.86 -12.27 -8.51
N LYS A 35 -14.21 -13.56 -8.56
CA LYS A 35 -14.57 -14.23 -9.81
C LYS A 35 -15.86 -13.63 -10.38
N LYS A 36 -15.83 -13.16 -11.63
CA LYS A 36 -17.00 -12.64 -12.33
C LYS A 36 -16.90 -12.85 -13.83
N THR A 37 -17.84 -13.60 -14.40
CA THR A 37 -17.86 -13.95 -15.84
C THR A 37 -17.87 -12.71 -16.74
N ASP A 38 -18.56 -11.65 -16.30
CA ASP A 38 -18.60 -10.36 -16.98
C ASP A 38 -17.92 -9.29 -16.10
N CYS A 39 -16.60 -9.15 -16.27
CA CYS A 39 -15.81 -8.19 -15.51
C CYS A 39 -15.72 -6.86 -16.29
N ASP A 40 -16.37 -5.84 -15.72
CA ASP A 40 -16.28 -4.43 -16.07
C ASP A 40 -15.47 -3.71 -14.98
N ASP A 41 -14.52 -2.86 -15.39
CA ASP A 41 -13.59 -2.20 -14.47
C ASP A 41 -14.30 -1.26 -13.49
N ALA A 42 -15.33 -0.52 -13.93
CA ALA A 42 -16.07 0.39 -13.05
C ALA A 42 -16.85 -0.38 -11.98
N MET A 43 -17.47 -1.49 -12.37
CA MET A 43 -18.13 -2.40 -11.44
C MET A 43 -17.13 -3.09 -10.51
N CYS A 44 -15.97 -3.52 -11.02
CA CYS A 44 -14.89 -4.12 -10.24
C CYS A 44 -14.41 -3.16 -9.14
N VAL A 45 -14.09 -1.91 -9.49
CA VAL A 45 -13.72 -0.87 -8.52
C VAL A 45 -14.82 -0.67 -7.47
N THR A 46 -16.09 -0.61 -7.88
CA THR A 46 -17.22 -0.43 -6.97
C THR A 46 -17.34 -1.59 -5.98
N MET A 47 -17.20 -2.83 -6.46
CA MET A 47 -17.22 -4.03 -5.62
C MET A 47 -16.03 -4.06 -4.64
N CYS A 48 -14.82 -3.73 -5.11
CA CYS A 48 -13.64 -3.64 -4.25
C CYS A 48 -13.82 -2.57 -3.16
N LYS A 49 -14.37 -1.40 -3.51
CA LYS A 49 -14.68 -0.34 -2.54
C LYS A 49 -15.74 -0.77 -1.52
N GLN A 50 -16.78 -1.47 -1.95
CA GLN A 50 -17.82 -1.97 -1.03
C GLN A 50 -17.28 -3.02 -0.06
N LYS A 51 -16.44 -3.95 -0.53
CA LYS A 51 -15.89 -5.04 0.29
C LYS A 51 -14.77 -4.58 1.22
N TRP A 52 -13.84 -3.76 0.70
CA TRP A 52 -12.57 -3.45 1.36
C TRP A 52 -12.38 -1.97 1.73
N LYS A 53 -13.40 -1.12 1.54
CA LYS A 53 -13.49 0.29 2.01
C LYS A 53 -12.30 1.21 1.68
N GLY A 54 -11.44 0.88 0.70
CA GLY A 54 -10.26 1.70 0.41
C GLY A 54 -9.49 1.34 -0.86
N SER A 55 -10.17 0.77 -1.85
CA SER A 55 -9.50 -0.14 -2.80
C SER A 55 -9.82 0.20 -4.24
N GLY A 56 -8.78 0.33 -5.06
CA GLY A 56 -8.88 0.21 -6.50
C GLY A 56 -9.02 -1.27 -6.89
N GLY A 57 -9.54 -1.52 -8.08
CA GLY A 57 -9.57 -2.86 -8.65
C GLY A 57 -9.53 -2.80 -10.16
N SER A 58 -9.06 -3.87 -10.78
CA SER A 58 -9.00 -3.98 -12.23
C SER A 58 -9.41 -5.38 -12.65
N CYS A 59 -10.08 -5.47 -13.79
CA CYS A 59 -10.38 -6.72 -14.41
C CYS A 59 -9.11 -7.32 -15.03
N PHE A 60 -8.83 -8.58 -14.70
CA PHE A 60 -7.81 -9.35 -15.40
C PHE A 60 -8.43 -10.65 -15.94
N GLN A 61 -7.92 -11.11 -17.06
CA GLN A 61 -8.39 -12.32 -17.73
C GLN A 61 -7.37 -13.42 -17.52
N ASN A 62 -7.77 -14.51 -16.87
CA ASN A 62 -6.92 -15.68 -16.67
C ASN A 62 -7.51 -16.89 -17.43
N VAL A 63 -6.86 -17.25 -18.54
CA VAL A 63 -7.12 -18.35 -19.50
C VAL A 63 -8.57 -18.53 -19.97
N ASN A 64 -9.54 -18.68 -19.07
CA ASN A 64 -10.97 -18.85 -19.34
C ASN A 64 -11.91 -18.10 -18.37
N LEU A 65 -11.38 -17.35 -17.40
CA LEU A 65 -12.15 -16.63 -16.39
C LEU A 65 -11.72 -15.16 -16.35
N LYS A 66 -12.67 -14.26 -16.59
CA LYS A 66 -12.53 -12.85 -16.19
C LYS A 66 -12.69 -12.79 -14.67
N SER A 67 -11.81 -12.07 -14.00
CA SER A 67 -11.83 -11.90 -12.54
C SER A 67 -11.45 -10.48 -12.20
N CYS A 68 -12.04 -9.95 -11.13
CA CYS A 68 -11.74 -8.64 -10.61
C CYS A 68 -10.65 -8.79 -9.54
N LEU A 69 -9.50 -8.13 -9.75
CA LEU A 69 -8.40 -8.07 -8.80
C LEU A 69 -8.54 -6.79 -7.98
N CYS A 70 -8.81 -6.92 -6.68
CA CYS A 70 -8.84 -5.80 -5.74
C CYS A 70 -7.44 -5.60 -5.13
N ALA A 71 -7.02 -4.35 -4.98
CA ALA A 71 -5.81 -3.98 -4.23
C ALA A 71 -6.19 -3.00 -3.11
N PHE A 72 -5.83 -3.33 -1.88
CA PHE A 72 -6.27 -2.58 -0.69
C PHE A 72 -5.22 -2.61 0.42
N PRO A 73 -5.15 -1.57 1.27
CA PRO A 73 -4.28 -1.64 2.44
C PRO A 73 -4.71 -2.79 3.34
N CYS A 74 -3.79 -3.68 3.67
CA CYS A 74 -4.04 -4.75 4.63
C CYS A 74 -4.50 -4.14 5.96
N GLN A 75 -5.57 -4.69 6.53
CA GLN A 75 -5.94 -4.36 7.91
C GLN A 75 -4.97 -5.11 8.81
N VAL A 76 -4.10 -4.38 9.49
CA VAL A 76 -3.21 -4.89 10.55
C VAL A 76 -3.97 -5.19 11.83
#